data_AF-A0A7W0MWI1-F1
#
_entry.id   AF-A0A7W0MWI1-F1
#
_cell.length_a   1.000
_cell.length_b   1.000
_cell.length_c   1.000
_cell.angle_alpha   90.00
_cell.angle_beta   90.00
_cell.angle_gamma   90.00
#
_symmetry.space_group_name_H-M   'P 1'
#
loop_
_entity.id
_entity.type
_entity.pdbx_description
1 polymer ?
#
loop_
_entity_poly.entity_id
_entity_poly.type
_entity_poly.pdbx_seq_one_letter_code
_entity_poly.pdbx_strand_id
1 'polypeptide(L)'
;MTRVGLTAGLIAALAATLTMTALRVALGIPLPFELTSDRFLPFVPVEGFVAGLGLLGGALLAKQIGFYLSFLGQLALGAALGTFLERRRDGRPLTRRTVAVTLTVAAALWLLAVAVLWPALRSNYEGAPPGGAAVLSALGLLAVLAVFALSLLGAYAALARRAP
;
A
#
# COMPACT_ATOMS: atom_id res chain seq x y z
N MET A 1 -4.40 25.29 7.32
CA MET A 1 -3.15 24.91 6.62
C MET A 1 -3.10 23.38 6.57
N THR A 2 -3.85 22.74 5.68
CA THR A 2 -3.96 21.26 5.56
C THR A 2 -3.67 20.75 4.15
N ARG A 3 -3.30 21.65 3.24
CA ARG A 3 -3.11 21.34 1.82
C ARG A 3 -1.74 20.72 1.55
N VAL A 4 -0.72 21.06 2.35
CA VAL A 4 0.65 20.56 2.14
C VAL A 4 0.73 19.08 2.47
N GLY A 5 0.22 18.68 3.63
CA GLY A 5 0.16 17.30 4.09
C GLY A 5 -0.71 16.44 3.18
N LEU A 6 -1.91 16.91 2.83
CA LEU A 6 -2.79 16.21 1.90
C LEU A 6 -2.11 15.95 0.56
N THR A 7 -1.50 16.98 -0.03
CA THR A 7 -0.80 16.86 -1.33
C THR A 7 0.39 15.92 -1.25
N ALA A 8 1.22 16.03 -0.20
CA ALA A 8 2.35 15.14 0.01
C ALA A 8 1.89 13.67 0.18
N GLY A 9 0.78 13.45 0.89
CA GLY A 9 0.16 12.15 1.06
C GLY A 9 -0.34 11.54 -0.25
N LEU A 10 -0.98 12.33 -1.10
CA LEU A 10 -1.42 11.89 -2.43
C LEU A 10 -0.25 11.56 -3.35
N ILE A 11 0.81 12.39 -3.36
CA ILE A 11 2.04 12.12 -4.12
C ILE A 11 2.66 10.79 -3.67
N ALA A 12 2.75 10.56 -2.37
CA ALA A 12 3.28 9.33 -1.81
C ALA A 12 2.43 8.10 -2.19
N ALA A 13 1.10 8.22 -2.10
CA ALA A 13 0.19 7.14 -2.48
C ALA A 13 0.29 6.81 -3.97
N LEU A 14 0.40 7.81 -4.84
CA LEU A 14 0.59 7.60 -6.28
C LEU A 14 1.95 6.97 -6.60
N ALA A 15 3.02 7.43 -5.96
CA ALA A 15 4.35 6.84 -6.13
C ALA A 15 4.37 5.36 -5.71
N ALA A 16 3.72 5.03 -4.59
CA ALA A 16 3.54 3.66 -4.14
C ALA A 16 2.70 2.84 -5.14
N THR A 17 1.63 3.42 -5.71
CA THR A 17 0.82 2.78 -6.76
C THR A 17 1.64 2.43 -7.99
N LEU A 18 2.39 3.39 -8.52
CA LEU A 18 3.24 3.16 -9.67
C LEU A 18 4.29 2.08 -9.39
N THR A 19 4.86 2.09 -8.18
CA THR A 19 5.82 1.07 -7.75
C THR A 19 5.21 -0.32 -7.72
N MET A 20 4.04 -0.50 -7.08
CA MET A 20 3.40 -1.82 -7.05
C MET A 20 2.98 -2.29 -8.43
N THR A 21 2.47 -1.41 -9.29
CA THR A 21 2.12 -1.76 -10.68
C THR A 21 3.36 -2.16 -11.48
N ALA A 22 4.47 -1.44 -11.32
CA ALA A 22 5.73 -1.80 -11.98
C ALA A 22 6.24 -3.16 -11.51
N LEU A 23 6.26 -3.43 -10.20
CA LEU A 23 6.65 -4.73 -9.64
C LEU A 23 5.72 -5.85 -10.10
N ARG A 24 4.42 -5.59 -10.20
CA ARG A 24 3.41 -6.54 -10.67
C ARG A 24 3.64 -6.95 -12.12
N VAL A 25 3.98 -6.00 -12.98
CA VAL A 25 4.20 -6.22 -14.42
C VAL A 25 5.59 -6.78 -14.70
N ALA A 26 6.63 -6.32 -13.98
CA ALA A 26 8.01 -6.70 -14.26
C ALA A 26 8.45 -7.99 -13.57
N LEU A 27 7.92 -8.29 -12.37
CA LEU A 27 8.37 -9.41 -11.52
C LEU A 27 7.24 -10.37 -11.14
N GLY A 28 6.02 -10.14 -11.62
CA GLY A 28 4.86 -10.96 -11.27
C GLY A 28 4.45 -10.89 -9.80
N ILE A 29 4.92 -9.89 -9.05
CA ILE A 29 4.64 -9.76 -7.61
C ILE A 29 3.16 -9.37 -7.44
N PRO A 30 2.33 -10.17 -6.76
CA PRO A 30 0.92 -9.86 -6.57
C PRO A 30 0.69 -8.51 -5.87
N LEU A 31 -0.38 -7.83 -6.25
CA LEU A 31 -0.79 -6.59 -5.59
C LEU A 31 -1.25 -6.87 -4.15
N PRO A 32 -1.15 -5.91 -3.21
CA PRO A 32 -1.57 -6.12 -1.83
C PRO A 32 -3.01 -6.62 -1.67
N PHE A 33 -3.95 -6.14 -2.52
CA PHE A 33 -5.32 -6.64 -2.56
C PHE A 33 -5.42 -8.10 -3.05
N GLU A 34 -4.61 -8.49 -4.03
CA GLU A 34 -4.55 -9.89 -4.51
C GLU A 34 -4.04 -10.81 -3.39
N LEU A 35 -2.95 -10.43 -2.70
CA LEU A 35 -2.42 -11.17 -1.54
C LEU A 35 -3.43 -11.28 -0.40
N THR A 36 -4.15 -10.20 -0.13
CA THR A 36 -5.19 -10.17 0.90
C THR A 36 -6.33 -11.13 0.53
N SER A 37 -6.76 -11.11 -0.73
CA SER A 37 -7.79 -12.02 -1.24
C SER A 37 -7.33 -13.48 -1.13
N ASP A 38 -6.11 -13.80 -1.56
CA ASP A 38 -5.51 -15.13 -1.44
C ASP A 38 -5.42 -15.60 0.02
N ARG A 39 -5.19 -14.66 0.95
CA ARG A 39 -5.06 -14.98 2.39
C ARG A 39 -6.40 -15.29 3.05
N PHE A 40 -7.45 -14.55 2.69
CA PHE A 40 -8.71 -14.52 3.44
C PHE A 40 -9.88 -15.22 2.75
N LEU A 41 -9.91 -15.26 1.40
CA LEU A 41 -10.97 -15.95 0.66
C LEU A 41 -11.15 -17.42 1.05
N PRO A 42 -10.09 -18.20 1.37
CA PRO A 42 -10.26 -19.58 1.81
C PRO A 42 -11.10 -19.75 3.10
N PHE A 43 -11.30 -18.69 3.87
CA PHE A 43 -12.13 -18.73 5.09
C PHE A 43 -13.60 -18.32 4.83
N VAL A 44 -13.94 -17.90 3.61
CA VAL A 44 -15.31 -17.53 3.25
C VAL A 44 -16.05 -18.80 2.80
N PRO A 45 -17.21 -19.13 3.39
CA PRO A 45 -18.03 -20.26 2.95
C PRO A 45 -18.41 -20.13 1.47
N VAL A 46 -18.47 -21.26 0.76
CA VAL A 46 -18.70 -21.29 -0.70
C VAL A 46 -20.04 -20.64 -1.05
N GLU A 47 -21.09 -20.89 -0.26
CA GLU A 47 -22.42 -20.32 -0.47
C GLU A 47 -22.38 -18.79 -0.33
N GLY A 48 -21.66 -18.29 0.69
CA GLY A 48 -21.47 -16.86 0.91
C GLY A 48 -20.66 -16.20 -0.21
N PHE A 49 -19.64 -16.88 -0.71
CA PHE A 49 -18.83 -16.41 -1.84
C PHE A 49 -19.67 -16.32 -3.13
N VAL A 50 -20.40 -17.38 -3.49
CA VAL A 50 -21.24 -17.42 -4.70
C VAL A 50 -22.37 -16.40 -4.62
N ALA A 51 -23.04 -16.28 -3.48
CA ALA A 51 -24.06 -15.25 -3.27
C ALA A 51 -23.47 -13.85 -3.39
N GLY A 52 -22.30 -13.60 -2.80
CA GLY A 52 -21.59 -12.34 -2.92
C GLY A 52 -21.22 -11.99 -4.36
N LEU A 53 -20.75 -12.95 -5.15
CA LEU A 53 -20.51 -12.76 -6.57
C LEU A 53 -21.79 -12.40 -7.32
N GLY A 54 -22.91 -13.06 -7.03
CA GLY A 54 -24.20 -12.73 -7.62
C GLY A 54 -24.64 -11.28 -7.33
N LEU A 55 -24.48 -10.84 -6.08
CA LEU A 55 -24.81 -9.47 -5.66
C LEU A 55 -23.91 -8.41 -6.32
N LEU A 56 -22.63 -8.73 -6.53
CA LEU A 56 -21.66 -7.84 -7.14
C LEU A 56 -21.68 -7.85 -8.68
N GLY A 57 -22.62 -8.56 -9.31
CA GLY A 57 -22.75 -8.62 -10.77
C GLY A 57 -21.75 -9.56 -11.45
N GLY A 58 -21.29 -10.58 -10.73
CA GLY A 58 -20.40 -11.64 -11.22
C GLY A 58 -18.92 -11.44 -10.84
N ALA A 59 -18.11 -12.45 -11.13
CA ALA A 59 -16.70 -12.50 -10.74
C ALA A 59 -15.86 -11.35 -11.31
N LEU A 60 -16.12 -10.95 -12.56
CA LEU A 60 -15.38 -9.87 -13.21
C LEU A 60 -15.64 -8.53 -12.53
N LEU A 61 -16.91 -8.19 -12.29
CA LEU A 61 -17.28 -6.92 -11.68
C LEU A 61 -16.84 -6.86 -10.22
N ALA A 62 -16.96 -7.97 -9.46
CA ALA A 62 -16.41 -8.08 -8.12
C ALA A 62 -14.90 -7.79 -8.06
N LYS A 63 -14.13 -8.32 -9.03
CA LYS A 63 -12.69 -8.06 -9.13
C LYS A 63 -12.38 -6.60 -9.46
N GLN A 64 -13.12 -5.99 -10.39
CA GLN A 64 -12.96 -4.57 -10.73
C GLN A 64 -13.24 -3.67 -9.52
N ILE A 65 -14.33 -3.94 -8.79
CA ILE A 65 -14.67 -3.23 -7.55
C ILE A 65 -13.52 -3.34 -6.55
N GLY A 66 -12.96 -4.54 -6.35
CA GLY A 66 -11.80 -4.75 -5.49
C GLY A 66 -10.60 -3.87 -5.85
N PHE A 67 -10.26 -3.77 -7.14
CA PHE A 67 -9.19 -2.89 -7.61
C PHE A 67 -9.48 -1.41 -7.37
N TYR A 68 -10.68 -0.94 -7.72
CA TYR A 68 -11.05 0.46 -7.53
C TYR A 68 -11.07 0.84 -6.06
N LEU A 69 -11.64 0.01 -5.20
CA LEU A 69 -11.67 0.26 -3.75
C LEU A 69 -10.27 0.21 -3.14
N SER A 70 -9.42 -0.73 -3.56
CA SER A 70 -8.03 -0.77 -3.10
C SER A 70 -7.27 0.48 -3.50
N PHE A 71 -7.44 0.96 -4.73
CA PHE A 71 -6.78 2.17 -5.22
C PHE A 71 -7.28 3.42 -4.48
N LEU A 72 -8.60 3.59 -4.37
CA LEU A 72 -9.20 4.72 -3.64
C LEU A 72 -8.84 4.69 -2.16
N GLY A 73 -8.86 3.51 -1.53
CA GLY A 73 -8.47 3.32 -0.14
C GLY A 73 -7.01 3.71 0.10
N GLN A 74 -6.11 3.35 -0.82
CA GLN A 74 -4.71 3.76 -0.75
C GLN A 74 -4.53 5.28 -0.89
N LEU A 75 -5.24 5.93 -1.82
CA LEU A 75 -5.19 7.39 -1.95
C LEU A 75 -5.73 8.09 -0.70
N ALA A 76 -6.86 7.61 -0.16
CA ALA A 76 -7.47 8.14 1.05
C ALA A 76 -6.53 7.98 2.26
N LEU A 77 -5.91 6.80 2.43
CA LEU A 77 -4.95 6.54 3.49
C LEU A 77 -3.71 7.43 3.35
N GLY A 78 -3.18 7.59 2.14
CA GLY A 78 -2.06 8.49 1.87
C GLY A 78 -2.38 9.94 2.26
N ALA A 79 -3.51 10.46 1.80
CA ALA A 79 -3.98 11.80 2.15
C ALA A 79 -4.15 11.98 3.66
N ALA A 80 -4.72 10.98 4.35
CA ALA A 80 -4.91 10.98 5.79
C ALA A 80 -3.57 11.01 6.55
N LEU A 81 -2.62 10.15 6.16
CA LEU A 81 -1.29 10.09 6.79
C LEU A 81 -0.49 11.37 6.56
N GLY A 82 -0.57 11.96 5.37
CA GLY A 82 0.09 13.24 5.09
C GLY A 82 -0.53 14.40 5.86
N THR A 83 -1.86 14.45 5.96
CA THR A 83 -2.56 15.43 6.79
C THR A 83 -2.21 15.25 8.27
N PHE A 84 -2.12 14.01 8.75
CA PHE A 84 -1.70 13.70 10.11
C PHE A 84 -0.26 14.15 10.38
N LEU A 85 0.66 13.90 9.45
CA LEU A 85 2.04 14.38 9.53
C LEU A 85 2.08 15.90 9.65
N GLU A 86 1.35 16.62 8.80
CA GLU A 86 1.27 18.08 8.84
C GLU A 86 0.74 18.58 10.19
N ARG A 87 -0.36 18.02 10.69
CA ARG A 87 -0.91 18.38 12.01
C ARG A 87 0.07 18.13 13.15
N ARG A 88 0.86 17.05 13.08
CA ARG A 88 1.88 16.73 14.09
C ARG A 88 3.11 17.63 14.00
N ARG A 89 3.33 18.27 12.85
CA ARG A 89 4.44 19.19 12.64
C ARG A 89 4.02 20.65 12.78
N ASP A 90 2.74 20.96 12.63
CA ASP A 90 2.22 22.34 12.72
C ASP A 90 2.99 23.30 11.80
N GLY A 91 3.22 22.88 10.55
CA GLY A 91 4.01 23.61 9.57
C GLY A 91 5.53 23.60 9.79
N ARG A 92 6.03 22.99 10.87
CA ARG A 92 7.47 22.94 11.17
C ARG A 92 8.23 21.99 10.24
N PRO A 93 9.53 22.25 10.00
CA PRO A 93 10.37 21.35 9.21
C PRO A 93 10.49 19.95 9.83
N LEU A 94 10.82 18.97 8.99
CA LEU A 94 11.06 17.60 9.44
C LEU A 94 12.27 17.54 10.37
N THR A 95 12.13 16.80 11.46
CA THR A 95 13.23 16.49 12.38
C THR A 95 13.77 15.09 12.09
N ARG A 96 15.02 14.81 12.49
CA ARG A 96 15.59 13.44 12.45
C ARG A 96 14.69 12.43 13.16
N ARG A 97 14.08 12.83 14.29
CA ARG A 97 13.11 12.00 15.02
C ARG A 97 11.87 11.69 14.19
N THR A 98 11.33 12.66 13.47
CA THR A 98 10.16 12.44 12.60
C THR A 98 10.48 11.43 11.51
N VAL A 99 11.63 11.60 10.83
CA VAL A 99 12.09 10.68 9.78
C VAL A 99 12.27 9.27 10.35
N ALA A 100 12.99 9.14 11.47
CA ALA A 100 13.23 7.86 12.12
C ALA A 100 11.91 7.16 12.50
N VAL A 101 10.97 7.87 13.15
CA VAL A 101 9.68 7.29 13.52
C VAL A 101 8.89 6.84 12.30
N THR A 102 8.82 7.64 11.24
CA THR A 102 8.10 7.26 10.01
C THR A 102 8.70 6.00 9.38
N LEU A 103 10.04 5.91 9.28
CA LEU A 103 10.72 4.74 8.72
C LEU A 103 10.55 3.51 9.62
N THR A 104 10.63 3.66 10.95
CA THR A 104 10.38 2.57 11.90
C THR A 104 8.94 2.05 11.79
N VAL A 105 7.96 2.94 11.66
CA VAL A 105 6.55 2.54 11.46
C VAL A 105 6.39 1.81 10.13
N ALA A 106 6.99 2.28 9.04
CA ALA A 106 6.97 1.58 7.75
C ALA A 106 7.60 0.17 7.85
N ALA A 107 8.74 0.04 8.54
CA ALA A 107 9.38 -1.26 8.76
C ALA A 107 8.52 -2.20 9.63
N ALA A 108 7.89 -1.67 10.67
CA ALA A 108 6.97 -2.44 11.51
C ALA A 108 5.73 -2.91 10.73
N LEU A 109 5.16 -2.04 9.89
CA LEU A 109 4.04 -2.38 9.00
C LEU A 109 4.45 -3.43 7.96
N TRP A 110 5.69 -3.37 7.45
CA TRP A 110 6.23 -4.39 6.57
C TRP A 110 6.30 -5.76 7.26
N LEU A 111 6.88 -5.83 8.47
CA LEU A 111 6.96 -7.08 9.24
C LEU A 111 5.56 -7.63 9.54
N LEU A 112 4.63 -6.76 9.93
CA LEU A 112 3.23 -7.13 10.16
C LEU A 112 2.58 -7.67 8.89
N ALA A 113 2.77 -7.00 7.75
CA ALA A 113 2.24 -7.46 6.46
C ALA A 113 2.81 -8.82 6.08
N VAL A 114 4.11 -9.04 6.29
CA VAL A 114 4.74 -10.35 6.03
C VAL A 114 4.15 -11.44 6.91
N ALA A 115 3.96 -11.16 8.21
CA ALA A 115 3.39 -12.12 9.16
C ALA A 115 1.92 -12.44 8.83
N VAL A 116 1.10 -11.43 8.54
CA VAL A 116 -0.34 -11.59 8.27
C VAL A 116 -0.60 -12.26 6.93
N LEU A 117 0.15 -11.88 5.89
CA LEU A 117 -0.01 -12.37 4.53
C LEU A 117 0.71 -13.70 4.29
N TRP A 118 1.39 -14.27 5.29
CA TRP A 118 1.85 -15.64 5.17
C TRP A 118 0.67 -16.61 5.23
N PRO A 119 0.57 -17.63 4.34
CA PRO A 119 1.51 -18.04 3.30
C PRO A 119 1.23 -17.45 1.90
N ALA A 120 0.25 -16.56 1.73
CA ALA A 120 -0.14 -15.95 0.45
C ALA A 120 1.01 -15.26 -0.30
N LEU A 121 2.07 -14.84 0.40
CA LEU A 121 3.30 -14.33 -0.23
C LEU A 121 3.94 -15.29 -1.25
N ARG A 122 3.64 -16.58 -1.18
CA ARG A 122 4.14 -17.61 -2.10
C ARG A 122 3.53 -17.53 -3.50
N SER A 123 2.48 -16.72 -3.71
CA SER A 123 1.89 -16.47 -5.02
C SER A 123 2.83 -15.64 -5.90
N ASN A 124 2.97 -16.01 -7.17
CA ASN A 124 3.67 -15.22 -8.19
C ASN A 124 3.09 -15.49 -9.57
N TYR A 125 2.94 -14.43 -10.38
CA TYR A 125 2.28 -14.51 -11.69
C TYR A 125 3.24 -14.75 -12.87
N GLU A 126 4.55 -14.77 -12.63
CA GLU A 126 5.59 -15.11 -13.62
C GLU A 126 6.14 -16.54 -13.40
N GLY A 127 5.50 -17.33 -12.53
CA GLY A 127 5.87 -18.74 -12.31
C GLY A 127 7.11 -18.95 -11.42
N ALA A 128 7.50 -17.97 -10.62
CA ALA A 128 8.59 -18.15 -9.67
C ALA A 128 8.30 -19.29 -8.66
N PRO A 129 9.32 -20.07 -8.24
CA PRO A 129 9.13 -21.13 -7.25
C PRO A 129 8.65 -20.56 -5.90
N PRO A 130 7.82 -21.27 -5.12
CA PRO A 130 7.14 -20.71 -3.94
C PRO A 130 8.03 -20.04 -2.91
N GLY A 131 9.23 -20.60 -2.66
CA GLY A 131 10.21 -20.00 -1.75
C GLY A 131 10.76 -18.67 -2.27
N GLY A 132 11.11 -18.61 -3.56
CA GLY A 132 11.57 -17.39 -4.22
C GLY A 132 10.47 -16.34 -4.33
N ALA A 133 9.25 -16.77 -4.68
CA ALA A 133 8.05 -15.92 -4.73
C ALA A 133 7.79 -15.23 -3.38
N ALA A 134 7.88 -15.96 -2.26
CA ALA A 134 7.69 -15.39 -0.94
C ALA A 134 8.70 -14.28 -0.60
N VAL A 135 9.97 -14.50 -0.95
CA VAL A 135 11.03 -13.49 -0.75
C VAL A 135 10.80 -12.28 -1.65
N LEU A 136 10.49 -12.49 -2.93
CA LEU A 136 10.22 -11.41 -3.88
C LEU A 136 9.01 -10.58 -3.45
N SER A 137 7.92 -11.22 -3.04
CA SER A 137 6.72 -10.55 -2.54
C SER A 137 7.02 -9.75 -1.25
N ALA A 138 7.77 -10.32 -0.31
CA ALA A 138 8.17 -9.61 0.90
C ALA A 138 9.05 -8.39 0.60
N LEU A 139 10.02 -8.52 -0.31
CA LEU A 139 10.88 -7.41 -0.75
C LEU A 139 10.08 -6.36 -1.55
N GLY A 140 9.13 -6.79 -2.38
CA GLY A 140 8.23 -5.91 -3.10
C GLY A 140 7.38 -5.06 -2.16
N LEU A 141 6.81 -5.67 -1.12
CA LEU A 141 6.08 -4.95 -0.06
C LEU A 141 6.98 -3.94 0.68
N LEU A 142 8.23 -4.33 0.99
CA LEU A 142 9.20 -3.43 1.60
C LEU A 142 9.49 -2.23 0.69
N ALA A 143 9.73 -2.48 -0.61
CA ALA A 143 10.00 -1.44 -1.59
C ALA A 143 8.82 -0.46 -1.72
N VAL A 144 7.58 -0.96 -1.79
CA VAL A 144 6.38 -0.12 -1.86
C VAL A 144 6.23 0.76 -0.62
N LEU A 145 6.41 0.20 0.59
CA LEU A 145 6.34 0.95 1.84
C LEU A 145 7.48 1.97 1.99
N ALA A 146 8.69 1.61 1.54
CA ALA A 146 9.83 2.51 1.53
C ALA A 146 9.59 3.68 0.56
N VAL A 147 9.13 3.42 -0.66
CA VAL A 147 8.77 4.46 -1.63
C VAL A 147 7.69 5.37 -1.05
N PHE A 148 6.63 4.81 -0.48
CA PHE A 148 5.59 5.61 0.18
C PHE A 148 6.18 6.54 1.26
N ALA A 149 6.95 5.98 2.20
CA ALA A 149 7.50 6.75 3.32
C ALA A 149 8.47 7.84 2.86
N LEU A 150 9.37 7.52 1.93
CA LEU A 150 10.35 8.46 1.39
C LEU A 150 9.68 9.55 0.55
N SER A 151 8.71 9.21 -0.30
CA SER A 151 7.95 10.18 -1.08
C SER A 151 7.11 11.08 -0.19
N LEU A 152 6.51 10.56 0.88
CA LEU A 152 5.75 11.37 1.83
C LEU A 152 6.64 12.40 2.52
N LEU A 153 7.76 11.96 3.08
CA LEU A 153 8.71 12.84 3.77
C LEU A 153 9.33 13.86 2.82
N GLY A 154 9.77 13.41 1.63
CA GLY A 154 10.37 14.26 0.61
C GLY A 154 9.40 15.31 0.07
N ALA A 155 8.19 14.90 -0.31
CA ALA A 155 7.16 15.81 -0.80
C ALA A 155 6.73 16.82 0.27
N TYR A 156 6.53 16.37 1.51
CA TYR A 156 6.19 17.26 2.62
C TYR A 156 7.30 18.30 2.84
N ALA A 157 8.56 17.89 2.89
CA ALA A 157 9.69 18.80 3.07
C ALA A 157 9.81 19.81 1.92
N ALA A 158 9.62 19.36 0.67
CA ALA A 158 9.69 20.23 -0.50
C ALA A 158 8.55 21.26 -0.54
N LEU A 159 7.33 20.84 -0.22
CA LEU A 159 6.15 21.70 -0.22
C LEU A 159 6.15 22.67 0.98
N ALA A 160 6.53 22.22 2.17
CA ALA A 160 6.61 23.06 3.36
C ALA A 160 7.63 24.19 3.22
N ARG A 161 8.72 23.99 2.47
CA ARG A 161 9.70 25.05 2.17
C ARG A 161 9.18 26.12 1.22
N ARG A 162 8.14 25.83 0.43
CA ARG A 162 7.56 26.73 -0.57
C ARG A 162 6.30 27.43 -0.08
N ALA A 163 5.78 27.06 1.09
CA ALA A 163 4.65 27.73 1.70
C ALA A 163 5.13 29.11 2.22
N PRO A 164 4.40 30.20 1.90
CA PRO A 164 4.74 31.56 2.35
C PRO A 164 4.57 31.74 3.87
#